data_AF-A0A3M1F909-F1
#
_entry.id   AF-A0A3M1F909-F1
#
_cell.length_a   1.000
_cell.length_b   1.000
_cell.length_c   1.000
_cell.angle_alpha   90.00
_cell.angle_beta   90.00
_cell.angle_gamma   90.00
#
_symmetry.space_group_name_H-M   'P 1'
#
loop_
_entity.id
_entity.type
_entity.pdbx_description
1 polymer ?
#
loop_
_entity_poly.entity_id
_entity_poly.type
_entity_poly.pdbx_seq_one_letter_code
_entity_poly.pdbx_strand_id
1 'polypeptide(L)' 'MVHTLQQEQFVPASMDEIWAYFSTPANLNEMTPPDMDFQILSGADEPMYAGQVIRYKVAILPG' A
#
# COMPACT_ATOMS: atom_id res chain seq x y z
N MET A 1 19.54 -3.15 -16.00
CA MET A 1 18.36 -3.89 -16.51
C MET A 1 17.16 -3.44 -15.70
N VAL A 2 16.03 -3.14 -16.35
CA VAL A 2 14.77 -2.83 -15.63
C VAL A 2 14.03 -4.14 -15.44
N HIS A 3 13.77 -4.53 -14.19
CA HIS A 3 13.00 -5.72 -13.86
C HIS A 3 11.55 -5.32 -13.59
N THR A 4 10.60 -6.06 -14.15
CA THR A 4 9.15 -5.82 -13.99
C THR A 4 8.50 -7.06 -13.41
N LEU A 5 7.73 -6.91 -12.34
CA LEU A 5 6.84 -7.93 -11.79
C LEU A 5 5.40 -7.58 -12.19
N GLN A 6 4.66 -8.53 -12.76
CA GLN A 6 3.23 -8.40 -13.07
C GLN A 6 2.47 -9.51 -12.38
N GLN A 7 1.34 -9.17 -11.74
CA GLN A 7 0.49 -10.11 -11.02
C GLN A 7 -0.98 -9.69 -11.20
N GLU A 8 -1.87 -10.66 -11.39
CA GLU A 8 -3.32 -10.47 -11.43
C GLU A 8 -3.97 -11.27 -10.30
N GLN A 9 -5.02 -10.71 -9.71
CA GLN A 9 -5.74 -11.30 -8.57
C GLN A 9 -7.24 -11.02 -8.68
N PHE A 10 -8.05 -12.04 -8.42
CA PHE A 10 -9.51 -11.94 -8.42
C PHE A 10 -10.01 -11.80 -6.98
N VAL A 11 -10.63 -10.66 -6.67
CA VAL A 11 -11.18 -10.38 -5.35
C VAL A 11 -12.71 -10.39 -5.45
N PRO A 12 -13.43 -11.14 -4.58
CA PRO A 12 -14.89 -11.22 -4.61
C PRO A 12 -15.52 -9.99 -3.94
N ALA A 13 -15.31 -8.80 -4.50
CA ALA A 13 -15.86 -7.53 -4.05
C ALA A 13 -16.16 -6.61 -5.25
N SER A 14 -16.97 -5.58 -5.03
CA SER A 14 -17.27 -4.58 -6.06
C SER A 14 -16.07 -3.67 -6.34
N MET A 15 -16.03 -3.08 -7.53
CA MET A 15 -14.97 -2.14 -7.89
C MET A 15 -14.90 -0.94 -6.94
N ASP A 16 -16.05 -0.47 -6.45
CA ASP A 16 -16.13 0.68 -5.54
C ASP A 16 -15.55 0.34 -4.16
N GLU A 17 -15.85 -0.84 -3.62
CA GLU A 17 -15.26 -1.32 -2.35
C GLU A 17 -13.75 -1.48 -2.48
N ILE A 18 -13.30 -2.06 -3.58
CA ILE A 18 -11.88 -2.22 -3.90
C ILE A 18 -11.21 -0.84 -3.99
N TRP A 19 -11.76 0.08 -4.77
CA TRP A 19 -11.19 1.42 -4.92
C TRP A 19 -11.15 2.16 -3.58
N ALA A 20 -12.20 2.09 -2.75
CA ALA A 20 -12.22 2.69 -1.42
C ALA A 20 -11.12 2.14 -0.51
N TYR A 21 -10.85 0.83 -0.59
CA TYR A 21 -9.78 0.19 0.16
C TYR A 21 -8.38 0.65 -0.31
N PHE A 22 -8.10 0.58 -1.62
CA PHE A 22 -6.78 0.95 -2.17
C PHE A 22 -6.50 2.46 -2.12
N SER A 23 -7.54 3.29 -2.16
CA SER A 23 -7.41 4.75 -2.02
C SER A 23 -7.28 5.21 -0.57
N THR A 24 -7.23 4.30 0.41
CA THR A 24 -7.00 4.64 1.82
C THR A 24 -5.53 4.33 2.17
N PRO A 25 -4.64 5.34 2.30
CA PRO A 25 -3.21 5.12 2.54
C PRO A 25 -2.89 4.28 3.78
N ALA A 26 -3.72 4.35 4.82
CA ALA A 26 -3.56 3.58 6.05
C ALA A 26 -3.57 2.05 5.79
N ASN A 27 -4.25 1.60 4.74
CA ASN A 27 -4.33 0.18 4.39
C ASN A 27 -3.05 -0.35 3.76
N LEU A 28 -2.12 0.50 3.34
CA LEU A 28 -0.83 0.06 2.78
C LEU A 28 -0.06 -0.84 3.75
N ASN A 29 -0.20 -0.61 5.06
CA ASN A 29 0.43 -1.46 6.06
C ASN A 29 -0.20 -2.86 6.09
N GLU A 30 -1.53 -2.96 6.05
CA GLU A 30 -2.23 -4.25 6.00
C GLU A 30 -1.97 -5.04 4.71
N MET A 31 -1.81 -4.32 3.60
CA MET A 31 -1.48 -4.91 2.29
C MET A 31 -0.04 -5.42 2.22
N THR A 32 0.83 -4.95 3.11
CA THR A 32 2.24 -5.32 3.11
C THR A 32 2.45 -6.52 4.03
N PRO A 33 3.24 -7.54 3.61
CA PRO A 33 3.59 -8.64 4.49
C PRO A 33 4.16 -8.15 5.84
N PRO A 34 3.72 -8.71 6.97
CA PRO A 34 4.05 -8.19 8.30
C PRO A 34 5.55 -8.29 8.63
N ASP A 35 6.28 -9.17 7.95
CA ASP A 35 7.74 -9.32 8.03
C ASP A 35 8.52 -8.16 7.41
N MET A 36 7.87 -7.28 6.65
CA MET A 36 8.51 -6.09 6.06
C MET A 36 8.46 -4.84 6.96
N ASP A 37 7.81 -4.92 8.13
CA ASP A 37 7.67 -3.83 9.12
C ASP A 37 7.36 -2.47 8.45
N PHE A 38 6.26 -2.43 7.71
CA PHE A 38 5.87 -1.23 6.96
C PHE A 38 5.32 -0.17 7.92
N GLN A 39 6.01 0.97 8.02
CA GLN A 39 5.59 2.06 8.88
C GLN A 39 5.40 3.34 8.07
N ILE A 40 4.17 3.84 8.07
CA ILE A 40 3.86 5.16 7.52
C ILE A 40 4.44 6.24 8.45
N LEU A 41 5.18 7.19 7.87
CA LEU A 41 5.78 8.32 8.58
C LEU A 41 5.00 9.62 8.42
N SER A 42 4.41 9.86 7.23
CA SER A 42 3.60 11.06 6.94
C SER A 42 2.87 10.97 5.61
N GLY A 43 1.82 11.79 5.42
CA GLY A 43 1.15 11.99 4.13
C GLY A 43 0.01 11.02 3.84
N ALA A 44 -0.49 10.35 4.88
CA ALA A 44 -1.54 9.32 4.82
C ALA A 44 -2.86 9.76 5.48
N ASP A 45 -2.95 11.04 5.85
CA ASP A 45 -4.08 11.59 6.61
C ASP A 45 -5.34 11.81 5.76
N GLU A 46 -5.17 11.83 4.43
CA GLU A 46 -6.21 12.08 3.44
C GLU A 46 -6.35 10.87 2.49
N PRO A 47 -7.55 10.63 1.92
CA PRO A 47 -7.72 9.69 0.82
C PRO A 47 -6.73 9.97 -0.32
N MET A 48 -6.31 8.92 -1.03
CA MET A 48 -5.33 9.04 -2.08
C MET A 48 -5.78 9.95 -3.21
N TYR A 49 -4.87 10.82 -3.65
CA TYR A 49 -5.09 11.73 -4.76
C TYR A 49 -3.85 11.85 -5.65
N ALA A 50 -4.07 12.31 -6.88
CA ALA A 50 -3.00 12.46 -7.87
C ALA A 50 -1.93 13.46 -7.37
N GLY A 51 -0.69 12.99 -7.28
CA GLY A 51 0.45 13.79 -6.80
C GLY A 51 0.68 13.75 -5.29
N GLN A 52 -0.08 12.97 -4.53
CA GLN A 52 0.19 12.76 -3.10
C GLN A 52 1.56 12.10 -2.88
N VAL A 53 2.27 12.56 -1.86
CA VAL A 53 3.56 12.00 -1.43
C VAL A 53 3.40 11.36 -0.05
N ILE A 54 3.53 10.03 0.01
CA ILE A 54 3.52 9.26 1.25
C ILE A 54 4.95 8.90 1.60
N ARG A 55 5.36 9.18 2.85
CA ARG A 55 6.67 8.75 3.38
C ARG A 55 6.46 7.53 4.26
N TYR A 56 7.25 6.48 4.03
CA TYR A 56 7.20 5.25 4.79
C TYR A 56 8.60 4.68 5.04
N LYS A 57 8.69 3.75 5.99
CA LYS A 57 9.87 2.94 6.30
C LYS A 57 9.49 1.46 6.14
N VAL A 58 10.43 0.65 5.68
CA VAL A 58 10.33 -0.82 5.60
C VAL A 58 11.63 -1.43 6.14
N ALA A 59 11.52 -2.56 6.84
CA ALA A 59 12.64 -3.34 7.34
C ALA A 59 12.43 -4.83 7.05
N ILE A 60 13.35 -5.44 6.31
CA ILE A 60 13.26 -6.85 5.88
C ILE A 60 13.90 -7.80 6.93
N LEU A 61 14.66 -7.24 7.88
CA LEU A 61 15.28 -7.99 8.96
C LEU A 61 14.73 -7.48 10.29
N PRO A 62 14.31 -8.37 11.21
CA PRO A 62 14.00 -7.95 12.57
C PRO A 62 15.25 -7.32 13.20
N GLY A 63 15.05 -6.18 13.87
CA GLY A 63 16.10 -5.50 14.64
C GLY A 63 16.49 -6.24 15.90
#